data_AF-A0A5C0VCJ3-F1
#
_entry.id   AF-A0A5C0VCJ3-F1
#
_cell.length_a   1.000
_cell.length_b   1.000
_cell.length_c   1.000
_cell.angle_alpha   90.00
_cell.angle_beta   90.00
_cell.angle_gamma   90.00
#
_symmetry.space_group_name_H-M   'P 1'
#
loop_
_entity.id
_entity.type
_entity.pdbx_description
1 polymer ?
#
loop_
_entity_poly.entity_id
_entity_poly.type
_entity_poly.pdbx_seq_one_letter_code
_entity_poly.pdbx_strand_id
1 'polypeptide(L)'
;MEITTQHTYWTGYCPECGLNGEQVKMRLNHYDFYECEKSKLQIAVFSGAQAIIMKTRGLGKFRNTISYGHEIANEEVLSPQTVDRPPFNHEGEVFNELEDLINYLNILK
;
A
#
# COMPACT_ATOMS: atom_id res chain seq x y z
N MET A 1 -4.02 -26.14 17.20
CA MET A 1 -2.89 -25.22 16.93
C MET A 1 -3.27 -24.49 15.67
N GLU A 2 -4.01 -23.40 15.82
CA GLU A 2 -4.42 -22.56 14.70
C GLU A 2 -3.32 -21.54 14.46
N ILE A 3 -2.71 -21.61 13.29
CA ILE A 3 -1.77 -20.60 12.82
C ILE A 3 -2.65 -19.43 12.38
N THR A 4 -2.81 -18.41 13.22
CA THR A 4 -3.44 -17.16 12.82
C THR A 4 -2.42 -16.35 12.03
N THR A 5 -2.38 -16.51 10.70
CA THR A 5 -1.73 -15.57 9.80
C THR A 5 -2.46 -14.24 9.89
N GLN A 6 -1.90 -13.27 10.60
CA GLN A 6 -2.50 -11.94 10.72
C GLN A 6 -2.05 -11.07 9.54
N HIS A 7 -2.68 -11.30 8.38
CA HIS A 7 -2.44 -10.49 7.19
C HIS A 7 -2.63 -8.99 7.51
N THR A 8 -1.66 -8.17 7.08
CA THR A 8 -1.78 -6.71 7.26
C THR A 8 -2.69 -6.14 6.18
N TYR A 9 -3.94 -5.87 6.53
CA TYR A 9 -4.90 -5.22 5.64
C TYR A 9 -4.59 -3.74 5.44
N TRP A 10 -4.78 -3.25 4.23
CA TRP A 10 -4.69 -1.84 3.93
C TRP A 10 -5.95 -1.11 4.39
N THR A 11 -5.76 -0.07 5.19
CA THR A 11 -6.85 0.74 5.75
C THR A 11 -7.19 1.95 4.86
N GLY A 12 -6.56 2.07 3.70
CA GLY A 12 -6.66 3.27 2.86
C GLY A 12 -5.80 4.46 3.31
N TYR A 13 -5.11 4.32 4.46
CA TYR A 13 -4.14 5.28 4.98
C TYR A 13 -2.70 4.84 4.67
N CYS A 14 -1.75 5.77 4.79
CA CYS A 14 -0.34 5.48 4.55
C CYS A 14 0.24 4.55 5.64
N PRO A 15 0.66 3.32 5.31
CA PRO A 15 1.23 2.40 6.29
C PRO A 15 2.55 2.92 6.87
N GLU A 16 3.41 3.56 6.07
CA GLU A 16 4.69 4.13 6.54
C GLU A 16 4.51 5.26 7.56
N CYS A 17 3.48 6.09 7.41
CA CYS A 17 3.14 7.10 8.42
C CYS A 17 2.53 6.43 9.67
N GLY A 18 1.70 5.39 9.47
CA GLY A 18 1.11 4.62 10.55
C GLY A 18 2.13 3.98 11.49
N LEU A 19 3.27 3.51 10.97
CA LEU A 19 4.40 3.01 11.77
C LEU A 19 4.98 4.05 12.74
N ASN A 20 4.78 5.34 12.47
CA ASN A 20 5.20 6.45 13.32
C ASN A 20 4.05 7.02 14.18
N GLY A 21 2.91 6.32 14.24
CA GLY A 21 1.72 6.77 14.98
C GLY A 21 0.91 7.86 14.27
N GLU A 22 1.11 8.07 12.98
CA GLU A 22 0.40 9.09 12.20
C GLU A 22 -0.65 8.50 11.26
N GLN A 23 -1.83 9.10 11.24
CA GLN A 23 -2.89 8.75 10.28
C GLN A 23 -2.88 9.72 9.09
N VAL A 24 -2.17 9.35 8.02
CA VAL A 24 -2.05 10.20 6.82
C VAL A 24 -2.86 9.62 5.67
N LYS A 25 -3.78 10.43 5.12
CA LYS A 25 -4.61 10.04 3.97
C LYS A 25 -3.74 9.86 2.72
N MET A 26 -4.07 8.85 1.92
CA MET A 26 -3.48 8.67 0.59
C MET A 26 -4.46 9.16 -0.47
N ARG A 27 -3.98 9.96 -1.43
CA ARG A 27 -4.78 10.57 -2.49
C ARG A 27 -4.45 9.96 -3.84
N LEU A 28 -5.47 9.71 -4.66
CA LEU A 28 -5.30 9.16 -6.00
C LEU A 28 -4.54 10.13 -6.91
N ASN A 29 -3.49 9.64 -7.55
CA ASN A 29 -2.64 10.43 -8.43
C ASN A 29 -2.94 10.20 -9.92
N HIS A 30 -2.26 10.95 -10.79
CA HIS A 30 -2.45 10.89 -12.24
C HIS A 30 -2.08 9.52 -12.86
N TYR A 31 -1.34 8.69 -12.12
CA TYR A 31 -0.87 7.37 -12.54
C TYR A 31 -1.70 6.22 -11.97
N ASP A 32 -2.89 6.51 -11.42
CA ASP A 32 -3.79 5.53 -10.80
C ASP A 32 -3.21 4.82 -9.56
N PHE A 33 -2.30 5.49 -8.84
CA PHE A 33 -1.84 5.04 -7.54
C PHE A 33 -2.38 5.92 -6.42
N TYR A 34 -2.74 5.31 -5.29
CA TYR A 34 -2.94 6.05 -4.07
C TYR A 34 -1.58 6.44 -3.51
N GLU A 35 -1.36 7.74 -3.32
CA GLU A 35 -0.07 8.28 -2.92
C GLU A 35 -0.20 9.06 -1.60
N CYS A 36 0.71 8.79 -0.66
CA CYS A 36 0.83 9.55 0.57
C CYS A 36 1.40 10.94 0.29
N GLU A 37 0.68 12.00 0.64
CA GLU A 37 1.14 13.37 0.41
C GLU A 37 2.44 13.71 1.18
N LYS A 38 2.64 13.07 2.35
CA LYS A 38 3.79 13.29 3.23
C LYS A 38 5.05 12.54 2.78
N SER A 39 4.95 11.21 2.67
CA SER A 39 6.11 10.34 2.44
C SER A 39 6.28 9.86 1.00
N LYS A 40 5.36 10.25 0.12
CA LYS A 40 5.32 9.85 -1.30
C LYS A 40 5.25 8.34 -1.52
N LEU A 41 4.96 7.54 -0.50
CA LEU A 41 4.66 6.13 -0.68
C LEU A 41 3.48 5.97 -1.64
N GLN A 42 3.57 5.05 -2.60
CA GLN A 42 2.52 4.77 -3.58
C GLN A 42 2.00 3.35 -3.41
N ILE A 43 0.68 3.18 -3.59
CA ILE A 43 -0.01 1.90 -3.53
C ILE A 43 -0.90 1.75 -4.75
N ALA A 44 -0.74 0.64 -5.48
CA ALA A 44 -1.69 0.19 -6.49
C ALA A 44 -2.75 -0.70 -5.83
N VAL A 45 -4.02 -0.52 -6.19
CA VAL A 45 -5.14 -1.17 -5.50
C VAL A 45 -5.92 -2.04 -6.47
N PHE A 46 -5.99 -3.32 -6.15
CA PHE A 46 -6.91 -4.30 -6.72
C PHE A 46 -8.02 -4.51 -5.70
N SER A 47 -9.12 -3.78 -5.88
CA SER A 47 -10.17 -3.67 -4.85
C SER A 47 -10.72 -5.03 -4.44
N GLY A 48 -10.84 -5.25 -3.12
CA GLY A 48 -11.27 -6.53 -2.55
C GLY A 48 -10.25 -7.66 -2.63
N ALA A 49 -9.02 -7.38 -3.06
CA ALA A 49 -7.95 -8.38 -3.16
C ALA A 49 -6.65 -7.88 -2.53
N GLN A 50 -5.97 -6.92 -3.16
CA GLN A 50 -4.60 -6.57 -2.80
C GLN A 50 -4.30 -5.07 -2.95
N ALA A 51 -3.47 -4.60 -2.02
CA ALA A 51 -2.91 -3.25 -2.02
C ALA A 51 -1.39 -3.39 -2.13
N ILE A 52 -0.86 -3.15 -3.32
CA ILE A 52 0.54 -3.39 -3.66
C ILE A 52 1.35 -2.13 -3.37
N ILE A 53 2.31 -2.21 -2.47
CA ILE A 53 3.24 -1.11 -2.17
C ILE A 53 4.31 -1.04 -3.28
N MET A 54 4.24 0.03 -4.05
CA MET A 54 5.12 0.28 -5.19
C MET A 54 6.55 0.54 -4.73
N LYS A 55 7.54 0.07 -5.50
CA LYS A 55 8.97 0.33 -5.23
C LYS A 55 9.35 1.79 -5.44
N THR A 56 8.61 2.51 -6.28
CA THR A 56 8.87 3.91 -6.59
C THR A 56 8.04 4.83 -5.70
N ARG A 57 8.65 5.95 -5.33
CA ARG A 57 7.95 7.06 -4.68
C ARG A 57 7.24 7.93 -5.71
N GLY A 58 6.14 8.53 -5.27
CA GLY A 58 5.32 9.40 -6.08
C GLY A 58 5.87 10.80 -6.25
N LEU A 59 5.26 11.52 -7.20
CA LEU A 59 5.71 12.84 -7.65
C LEU A 59 4.83 13.97 -7.12
N GLY A 60 3.81 13.68 -6.31
CA GLY A 60 2.81 14.65 -5.85
C GLY A 60 1.87 15.15 -6.93
N LYS A 61 1.77 14.45 -8.06
CA LYS A 61 0.90 14.82 -9.19
C LYS A 61 -0.50 14.22 -9.00
N PHE A 62 -1.29 14.83 -8.12
CA PHE A 62 -2.62 14.35 -7.77
C PHE A 62 -3.70 14.73 -8.77
N ARG A 63 -4.74 13.89 -8.90
CA ARG A 63 -5.89 14.19 -9.75
C ARG A 63 -6.65 15.42 -9.26
N ASN A 64 -7.23 16.15 -10.21
CA ASN A 64 -8.15 17.26 -9.90
C ASN A 64 -9.38 16.75 -9.14
N THR A 65 -9.96 15.64 -9.60
CA THR A 65 -10.97 14.91 -8.83
C THR A 65 -10.31 14.27 -7.63
N ILE A 66 -10.73 14.68 -6.44
CA ILE A 66 -10.21 14.15 -5.17
C ILE A 66 -10.82 12.76 -4.95
N SER A 67 -9.96 11.79 -4.64
CA SER A 67 -10.35 10.46 -4.16
C SER A 67 -9.30 10.03 -3.14
N TYR A 68 -9.75 9.54 -1.99
CA TYR A 68 -8.86 9.05 -0.93
C TYR A 68 -8.97 7.55 -0.74
N GLY A 69 -7.85 6.90 -0.37
CA GLY A 69 -7.80 5.45 -0.18
C GLY A 69 -8.79 4.95 0.87
N HIS A 70 -8.90 5.63 2.02
CA HIS A 70 -9.82 5.24 3.11
C HIS A 70 -11.30 5.24 2.73
N GLU A 71 -11.68 5.87 1.62
CA GLU A 71 -13.07 5.91 1.13
C GLU A 71 -13.41 4.67 0.30
N ILE A 72 -12.40 3.94 -0.19
CA ILE A 72 -12.57 2.78 -1.07
C ILE A 72 -11.95 1.50 -0.51
N ALA A 73 -11.25 1.58 0.63
CA ALA A 73 -10.59 0.44 1.25
C ALA A 73 -11.62 -0.68 1.51
N ASN A 74 -11.29 -1.87 1.06
CA ASN A 74 -12.19 -3.02 1.05
C ASN A 74 -11.40 -4.29 1.40
N GLU A 75 -10.74 -4.26 2.56
CA GLU A 75 -9.97 -5.39 3.10
C GLU A 75 -8.87 -5.88 2.16
N GLU A 76 -8.26 -4.98 1.37
CA GLU A 76 -7.14 -5.36 0.52
C GLU A 76 -5.93 -5.79 1.37
N VAL A 77 -5.33 -6.93 1.04
CA VAL A 77 -4.12 -7.38 1.74
C VAL A 77 -2.91 -6.62 1.22
N LEU A 78 -2.09 -6.07 2.12
CA LEU A 78 -0.85 -5.40 1.72
C LEU A 78 0.15 -6.41 1.17
N SER A 79 0.76 -6.05 0.05
CA SER A 79 1.78 -6.87 -0.62
C SER A 79 2.93 -6.02 -1.16
N PRO A 80 4.14 -6.59 -1.29
CA PRO A 80 5.24 -5.92 -1.98
C PRO A 80 5.02 -5.93 -3.49
N GLN A 81 5.64 -4.98 -4.19
CA GLN A 81 5.71 -5.03 -5.65
C GLN A 81 6.78 -6.05 -6.08
N THR A 82 6.41 -6.99 -6.94
CA THR A 82 7.33 -7.86 -7.68
C THR A 82 7.54 -7.34 -9.11
N VAL A 83 8.65 -7.73 -9.74
CA VAL A 83 9.07 -7.22 -11.07
C VAL A 83 9.02 -8.28 -12.16
N ASP A 84 8.70 -9.51 -11.78
CA ASP A 84 8.76 -10.72 -12.59
C ASP A 84 7.42 -11.08 -13.24
N ARG A 85 6.28 -10.54 -12.78
CA ARG A 85 4.99 -10.74 -13.43
C ARG A 85 3.98 -9.59 -13.25
N PRO A 86 3.21 -9.21 -14.29
CA PRO A 86 1.99 -8.44 -14.12
C PRO A 86 0.90 -9.27 -13.42
N PRO A 87 0.06 -8.68 -12.55
CA PRO A 87 0.03 -7.27 -12.17
C PRO A 87 0.92 -6.97 -10.94
N PHE A 88 2.22 -6.71 -11.13
CA PHE A 88 3.15 -6.18 -10.12
C PHE A 88 3.26 -6.98 -8.81
N ASN A 89 2.74 -8.20 -8.74
CA ASN A 89 2.94 -9.15 -7.66
C ASN A 89 2.62 -10.58 -8.11
N HIS A 90 2.99 -11.55 -7.27
CA HIS A 90 2.56 -12.93 -7.41
C HIS A 90 1.33 -13.22 -6.54
N GLU A 91 0.49 -14.15 -7.01
CA GLU A 91 -0.65 -14.65 -6.24
C GLU A 91 -0.15 -15.24 -4.91
N GLY A 92 -0.71 -14.76 -3.79
CA GLY A 92 -0.33 -15.19 -2.44
C GLY A 92 0.91 -14.51 -1.87
N GLU A 93 1.63 -13.65 -2.61
CA GLU A 93 2.76 -12.90 -2.07
C GLU A 93 2.26 -11.63 -1.35
N VAL A 94 2.20 -11.73 -0.01
CA VAL A 94 1.65 -10.70 0.89
C VAL A 94 2.57 -10.52 2.10
N PHE A 95 2.42 -9.40 2.81
CA PHE A 95 3.05 -9.26 4.12
C PHE A 95 2.28 -10.10 5.14
N ASN A 96 2.94 -11.12 5.69
CA ASN A 96 2.34 -12.02 6.67
C ASN A 96 2.43 -11.44 8.07
N GLU A 97 3.51 -10.71 8.35
CA GLU A 97 3.77 -10.07 9.62
C GLU A 97 4.08 -8.57 9.44
N LEU A 98 3.87 -7.79 10.51
CA LEU A 98 4.22 -6.36 10.52
C LEU A 98 5.72 -6.13 10.24
N GLU A 99 6.57 -7.05 10.68
CA GLU A 99 8.01 -7.00 10.45
C GLU A 99 8.36 -7.05 8.95
N ASP A 100 7.64 -7.85 8.15
CA ASP A 100 7.84 -7.93 6.70
C ASP A 100 7.59 -6.58 6.04
N LEU A 101 6.49 -5.92 6.42
CA LEU A 101 6.13 -4.59 5.95
C LEU A 101 7.19 -3.55 6.33
N ILE A 102 7.65 -3.56 7.58
CA ILE A 102 8.69 -2.64 8.08
C ILE A 102 9.99 -2.82 7.28
N ASN A 103 10.41 -4.07 7.11
CA ASN A 103 11.63 -4.40 6.36
C ASN A 103 11.53 -3.93 4.91
N TYR A 104 10.41 -4.20 4.25
CA TYR A 104 10.18 -3.74 2.89
C TYR A 104 10.21 -2.21 2.77
N LEU A 105 9.52 -1.48 3.65
CA LEU A 105 9.51 -0.01 3.65
C LEU A 105 10.90 0.60 3.90
N ASN A 106 11.74 -0.06 4.70
CA ASN A 106 13.12 0.37 4.92
C ASN A 106 14.00 0.20 3.67
N ILE A 107 13.72 -0.78 2.82
CA ILE A 107 14.40 -0.96 1.52
C ILE A 107 14.00 0.15 0.52
N LEU A 108 12.80 0.72 0.66
CA LEU A 108 12.29 1.79 -0.22
C LEU A 108 12.76 3.21 0.13
N LYS A 109 13.68 3.36 1.09
CA LYS A 109 14.26 4.65 1.49
C LYS A 109 15.58 4.89 0.77
#